data_AF-A0A928KIS0-F1
#
_entry.id   AF-A0A928KIS0-F1
#
_cell.length_a   1.000
_cell.length_b   1.000
_cell.length_c   1.000
_cell.angle_alpha   90.00
_cell.angle_beta   90.00
_cell.angle_gamma   90.00
#
_symmetry.space_group_name_H-M   'P 1'
#
loop_
_entity.id
_entity.type
_entity.pdbx_description
1 polymer ?
#
loop_
_entity_poly.entity_id
_entity_poly.type
_entity_poly.pdbx_seq_one_letter_code
_entity_poly.pdbx_strand_id
1 'polypeptide(L)'
;MKMYDGVLARVRQVEEKAGIHYMDTSDMPYKVLKFFLVLAIIFTVGVNLILIIGFGMDAYEIDHSEYVRDGKSYTLYEVWELDGKDAAQLKSERMKQDMGIIINCSAVTVLIIAGAVLNKFKLYIAGGVACIAPAVYAIFYFKNILTDSNGMVGINAKYYWCHLLPLAIIILCILCMTVIAVRADFKLKSSYKKVTENLFKKYCESLPEGNTVNDSEWEEYLKNYVPEKNEPIEKVEKKTAKAKRVSGKKEVAKPENK
;
A
#
# COMPACT_ATOMS: atom_id res chain seq x y z
N MET A 1 -18.90 -12.12 7.55
CA MET A 1 -20.23 -12.11 6.92
C MET A 1 -20.07 -12.60 5.50
N LYS A 2 -20.63 -13.76 5.16
CA LYS A 2 -20.63 -14.24 3.78
C LYS A 2 -21.56 -13.33 2.97
N MET A 3 -21.12 -12.93 1.78
CA MET A 3 -21.95 -12.15 0.86
C MET A 3 -22.47 -13.09 -0.22
N TYR A 4 -23.78 -13.13 -0.43
CA TYR A 4 -24.42 -13.95 -1.46
C TYR A 4 -24.69 -13.12 -2.72
N ASP A 5 -24.48 -13.72 -3.89
CA ASP A 5 -24.51 -13.00 -5.17
C ASP A 5 -25.87 -12.38 -5.50
N GLY A 6 -26.97 -13.09 -5.19
CA GLY A 6 -28.33 -12.58 -5.39
C GLY A 6 -28.62 -11.33 -4.56
N VAL A 7 -28.12 -11.30 -3.32
CA VAL A 7 -28.25 -10.15 -2.40
C VAL A 7 -27.37 -9.00 -2.88
N LEU A 8 -26.14 -9.28 -3.33
CA LEU A 8 -25.25 -8.27 -3.92
C LEU A 8 -25.86 -7.62 -5.16
N ALA A 9 -26.52 -8.40 -6.02
CA ALA A 9 -27.22 -7.87 -7.18
C ALA A 9 -28.38 -6.94 -6.78
N ARG A 10 -29.12 -7.27 -5.72
CA ARG A 10 -30.15 -6.37 -5.16
C ARG A 10 -29.55 -5.09 -4.58
N VAL A 11 -28.44 -5.19 -3.85
CA VAL A 11 -27.71 -4.03 -3.32
C VAL A 11 -27.35 -3.06 -4.45
N ARG A 12 -26.78 -3.57 -5.55
CA ARG A 12 -26.42 -2.76 -6.72
C ARG A 12 -27.65 -2.08 -7.33
N GLN A 13 -28.76 -2.79 -7.51
CA GLN A 13 -30.01 -2.20 -8.02
C GLN A 13 -30.54 -1.07 -7.12
N VAL A 14 -30.45 -1.23 -5.79
CA VAL A 14 -30.88 -0.22 -4.83
C VAL A 14 -29.95 1.00 -4.87
N GLU A 15 -28.64 0.80 -4.96
CA GLU A 15 -27.66 1.88 -5.06
C GLU A 15 -27.80 2.67 -6.37
N GLU A 16 -27.98 1.98 -7.51
CA GLU A 16 -28.24 2.60 -8.81
C GLU A 16 -29.53 3.43 -8.81
N LYS A 17 -30.64 2.87 -8.31
CA LYS A 17 -31.93 3.60 -8.23
C LYS A 17 -31.89 4.78 -7.25
N ALA A 18 -31.02 4.73 -6.25
CA ALA A 18 -30.81 5.82 -5.30
C ALA A 18 -29.82 6.89 -5.83
N GLY A 19 -29.23 6.70 -7.02
CA GLY A 19 -28.22 7.60 -7.59
C GLY A 19 -26.92 7.64 -6.76
N ILE A 20 -26.67 6.60 -5.97
CA ILE A 20 -25.51 6.54 -5.08
C ILE A 20 -24.34 5.96 -5.87
N HIS A 21 -23.53 6.84 -6.47
CA HIS A 21 -22.25 6.46 -7.06
C HIS A 21 -21.12 6.82 -6.08
N TYR A 22 -20.40 5.82 -5.59
CA TYR A 22 -19.14 6.03 -4.89
C TYR A 22 -17.99 5.67 -5.81
N MET A 23 -16.85 6.33 -5.60
CA MET A 23 -15.63 5.95 -6.30
C MET A 23 -15.15 4.59 -5.77
N ASP A 24 -14.96 3.63 -6.67
CA ASP A 24 -14.59 2.25 -6.36
C ASP A 24 -13.22 1.87 -6.97
N THR A 25 -12.85 0.59 -6.84
CA THR A 25 -11.58 0.08 -7.37
C THR A 25 -11.59 -0.17 -8.89
N SER A 26 -12.76 -0.12 -9.53
CA SER A 26 -12.94 -0.25 -10.98
C SER A 26 -12.88 1.10 -11.71
N ASP A 27 -13.10 2.19 -10.99
CA ASP A 27 -13.16 3.53 -11.56
C ASP A 27 -11.81 4.02 -12.10
N MET A 28 -11.91 4.94 -13.07
CA MET A 28 -10.74 5.51 -13.75
C MET A 28 -9.73 6.16 -12.79
N PRO A 29 -10.11 6.95 -11.77
CA PRO A 29 -9.14 7.56 -10.87
C PRO A 29 -8.33 6.52 -10.08
N TYR A 30 -8.95 5.41 -9.68
CA TYR A 30 -8.25 4.31 -9.02
C TYR A 30 -7.23 3.64 -9.96
N LYS A 31 -7.61 3.42 -11.23
CA LYS A 31 -6.71 2.88 -12.26
C LYS A 31 -5.53 3.81 -12.53
N VAL A 32 -5.76 5.12 -12.57
CA VAL A 32 -4.72 6.14 -12.75
C VAL A 32 -3.74 6.13 -11.56
N LEU A 33 -4.24 6.11 -10.31
CA LEU A 33 -3.39 5.98 -9.13
C LEU A 33 -2.55 4.70 -9.14
N LYS A 34 -3.16 3.58 -9.56
CA LYS A 34 -2.47 2.30 -9.71
C LYS A 34 -1.36 2.37 -10.77
N PHE A 35 -1.61 3.06 -11.89
CA PHE A 35 -0.60 3.27 -12.93
C PHE A 35 0.60 4.06 -12.39
N PHE A 36 0.37 5.19 -11.71
CA PHE A 36 1.44 5.97 -11.10
C PHE A 36 2.20 5.20 -10.02
N LEU A 37 1.50 4.40 -9.21
CA LEU A 37 2.14 3.52 -8.23
C LEU A 37 3.09 2.54 -8.92
N VAL A 38 2.63 1.85 -9.96
CA VAL A 38 3.46 0.87 -10.70
C VAL A 38 4.66 1.54 -11.34
N LEU A 39 4.47 2.72 -11.95
CA LEU A 39 5.55 3.50 -12.54
C LEU A 39 6.63 3.85 -11.49
N ALA A 40 6.21 4.35 -10.32
CA ALA A 40 7.13 4.73 -9.25
C ALA A 40 7.87 3.51 -8.67
N ILE A 41 7.19 2.36 -8.57
CA ILE A 41 7.83 1.09 -8.15
C ILE A 41 8.87 0.63 -9.18
N ILE A 42 8.53 0.64 -10.48
CA ILE A 42 9.47 0.26 -11.55
C ILE A 42 10.70 1.17 -11.51
N PHE A 43 10.49 2.47 -11.36
CA PHE A 43 11.59 3.43 -11.25
C PHE A 43 12.48 3.12 -10.03
N THR A 44 11.88 2.90 -8.86
CA THR A 44 12.62 2.58 -7.63
C THR A 44 13.43 1.29 -7.77
N VAL A 45 12.83 0.24 -8.32
CA VAL A 45 13.51 -1.03 -8.60
C VAL A 45 14.64 -0.82 -9.61
N GLY A 46 14.42 -0.04 -10.68
CA GLY A 46 15.44 0.28 -11.67
C GLY A 46 16.66 0.97 -11.07
N VAL A 47 16.45 1.95 -10.20
CA VAL A 47 17.54 2.63 -9.48
C VAL A 47 18.31 1.66 -8.58
N ASN A 48 17.61 0.80 -7.84
CA ASN A 48 18.27 -0.20 -7.00
C ASN A 48 19.10 -1.20 -7.83
N LEU A 49 18.59 -1.65 -8.99
CA LEU A 49 19.32 -2.56 -9.87
C LEU A 49 20.60 -1.92 -10.41
N ILE A 50 20.55 -0.64 -10.78
CA ILE A 50 21.74 0.11 -11.20
C ILE A 50 22.78 0.18 -10.07
N LEU A 51 22.35 0.40 -8.83
CA LEU A 51 23.25 0.39 -7.67
C LEU A 51 23.88 -0.99 -7.44
N ILE A 52 23.07 -2.06 -7.51
CA ILE A 52 23.56 -3.45 -7.36
C ILE A 52 24.63 -3.76 -8.41
N ILE A 53 24.40 -3.37 -9.67
CA ILE A 53 25.35 -3.58 -10.76
C ILE A 53 26.62 -2.75 -10.53
N GLY A 54 26.50 -1.48 -10.16
CA GLY A 54 27.64 -0.60 -9.90
C GLY A 54 28.57 -1.15 -8.81
N PHE A 55 28.02 -1.48 -7.65
CA PHE A 55 28.81 -2.09 -6.56
C PHE A 55 29.33 -3.49 -6.90
N GLY A 56 28.61 -4.25 -7.75
CA GLY A 56 29.08 -5.54 -8.25
C GLY A 56 30.29 -5.39 -9.18
N MET A 57 30.31 -4.36 -10.03
CA MET A 57 31.45 -4.03 -10.86
C MET A 57 32.63 -3.52 -10.03
N ASP A 58 32.40 -2.63 -9.06
CA ASP A 58 33.45 -2.15 -8.16
C ASP A 58 34.07 -3.31 -7.35
N ALA A 59 33.26 -4.23 -6.83
CA ALA A 59 33.73 -5.43 -6.13
C ALA A 59 34.61 -6.33 -7.02
N TYR A 60 34.32 -6.38 -8.33
CA TYR A 60 35.12 -7.10 -9.32
C TYR A 60 36.40 -6.35 -9.69
N GLU A 61 36.34 -5.03 -9.83
CA GLU A 61 37.49 -4.16 -10.16
C GLU A 61 38.45 -3.95 -8.99
N ILE A 62 38.01 -4.08 -7.73
CA ILE A 62 38.91 -4.09 -6.57
C ILE A 62 39.98 -5.19 -6.68
N ASP A 63 39.70 -6.26 -7.41
CA ASP A 63 40.68 -7.31 -7.73
C ASP A 63 41.80 -6.83 -8.68
N HIS A 64 41.61 -5.69 -9.35
CA HIS A 64 42.46 -5.14 -10.42
C HIS A 64 42.98 -3.71 -10.15
N SER A 65 42.65 -3.08 -9.00
CA SER A 65 42.99 -1.67 -8.72
C SER A 65 44.49 -1.41 -8.42
N GLU A 66 45.02 -0.29 -8.93
CA GLU A 66 46.36 0.25 -8.64
C GLU A 66 46.36 1.17 -7.40
N TYR A 67 47.40 1.05 -6.56
CA TYR A 67 47.70 1.78 -5.34
C TYR A 67 48.98 2.58 -5.52
N VAL A 68 48.98 3.87 -5.15
CA VAL A 68 50.19 4.69 -5.23
C VAL A 68 50.83 4.86 -3.85
N ARG A 69 52.07 4.41 -3.67
CA ARG A 69 52.90 4.60 -2.46
C ARG A 69 54.24 5.19 -2.88
N ASP A 70 54.71 6.23 -2.18
CA ASP A 70 56.01 6.88 -2.44
C ASP A 70 56.25 7.28 -3.91
N GLY A 71 55.20 7.75 -4.60
CA GLY A 71 55.28 8.19 -5.99
C GLY A 71 55.36 7.07 -7.03
N LYS A 72 55.16 5.81 -6.64
CA LYS A 72 55.09 4.64 -7.54
C LYS A 72 53.70 4.02 -7.49
N SER A 73 53.17 3.67 -8.66
CA SER A 73 51.93 2.90 -8.79
C SER A 73 52.24 1.42 -8.64
N TYR A 74 51.43 0.72 -7.85
CA TYR A 74 51.51 -0.72 -7.58
C TYR A 74 50.15 -1.31 -7.88
N THR A 75 50.06 -2.44 -8.58
CA THR A 75 48.82 -3.21 -8.58
C THR A 75 48.57 -3.79 -7.18
N LEU A 76 47.32 -4.05 -6.77
CA LEU A 76 47.03 -4.67 -5.47
C LEU A 76 47.87 -5.95 -5.26
N TYR A 77 48.11 -6.73 -6.31
CA TYR A 77 48.99 -7.90 -6.32
C TYR A 77 50.44 -7.61 -5.88
N GLU A 78 51.00 -6.46 -6.24
CA GLU A 78 52.37 -6.06 -5.86
C GLU A 78 52.45 -5.57 -4.41
N VAL A 79 51.35 -5.06 -3.84
CA VAL A 79 51.27 -4.69 -2.41
C VAL A 79 51.26 -5.94 -1.51
N TRP A 80 50.72 -7.07 -1.99
CA TRP A 80 50.73 -8.35 -1.28
C TRP A 80 52.15 -8.90 -1.03
N GLU A 81 53.11 -8.60 -1.91
CA GLU A 81 54.51 -8.99 -1.72
C GLU A 81 55.27 -8.08 -0.73
N LEU A 82 54.80 -6.85 -0.51
CA LEU A 82 55.52 -5.83 0.29
C LEU A 82 55.08 -5.75 1.76
N ASP A 83 53.78 -5.98 2.06
CA ASP A 83 53.21 -5.77 3.41
C ASP A 83 52.07 -6.77 3.74
N GLY A 84 52.05 -7.94 3.07
CA GLY A 84 50.92 -8.85 2.77
C GLY A 84 49.83 -9.20 3.80
N LYS A 85 49.91 -8.76 5.07
CA LYS A 85 48.80 -8.85 6.03
C LYS A 85 47.86 -7.63 5.99
N ASP A 86 48.40 -6.42 5.85
CA ASP A 86 47.60 -5.19 5.97
C ASP A 86 46.77 -4.92 4.70
N ALA A 87 47.34 -5.20 3.52
CA ALA A 87 46.65 -5.08 2.23
C ALA A 87 45.55 -6.14 2.04
N ALA A 88 45.79 -7.37 2.51
CA ALA A 88 44.80 -8.45 2.50
C ALA A 88 43.59 -8.12 3.38
N GLN A 89 43.84 -7.52 4.55
CA GLN A 89 42.79 -7.11 5.47
C GLN A 89 41.96 -5.96 4.90
N LEU A 90 42.59 -4.91 4.36
CA LEU A 90 41.90 -3.79 3.71
C LEU A 90 41.03 -4.23 2.52
N LYS A 91 41.53 -5.15 1.67
CA LYS A 91 40.76 -5.74 0.57
C LYS A 91 39.54 -6.52 1.10
N SER A 92 39.74 -7.33 2.14
CA SER A 92 38.68 -8.13 2.75
C SER A 92 37.60 -7.23 3.37
N GLU A 93 37.98 -6.15 4.04
CA GLU A 93 37.05 -5.19 4.65
C GLU A 93 36.23 -4.45 3.60
N ARG A 94 36.87 -3.95 2.53
CA ARG A 94 36.15 -3.29 1.42
C ARG A 94 35.20 -4.25 0.70
N MET A 95 35.66 -5.46 0.37
CA MET A 95 34.80 -6.46 -0.27
C MET A 95 33.60 -6.86 0.60
N LYS A 96 33.79 -6.98 1.92
CA LYS A 96 32.68 -7.21 2.87
C LYS A 96 31.69 -6.05 2.88
N GLN A 97 32.18 -4.81 2.81
CA GLN A 97 31.34 -3.63 2.74
C GLN A 97 30.50 -3.63 1.46
N ASP A 98 31.11 -3.80 0.29
CA ASP A 98 30.42 -3.80 -1.01
C ASP A 98 29.40 -4.94 -1.12
N MET A 99 29.78 -6.15 -0.69
CA MET A 99 28.85 -7.28 -0.62
C MET A 99 27.69 -7.02 0.34
N GLY A 100 27.95 -6.38 1.48
CA GLY A 100 26.90 -5.97 2.42
C GLY A 100 25.91 -4.98 1.82
N ILE A 101 26.38 -4.05 0.99
CA ILE A 101 25.54 -3.10 0.24
C ILE A 101 24.68 -3.84 -0.78
N ILE A 102 25.29 -4.72 -1.58
CA ILE A 102 24.61 -5.52 -2.61
C ILE A 102 23.49 -6.37 -1.99
N ILE A 103 23.77 -7.07 -0.89
CA ILE A 103 22.80 -7.92 -0.19
C ILE A 103 21.62 -7.09 0.33
N ASN A 104 21.90 -5.97 1.01
CA ASN A 104 20.84 -5.10 1.54
C ASN A 104 19.99 -4.49 0.41
N CYS A 105 20.61 -4.03 -0.67
CA CYS A 105 19.90 -3.44 -1.81
C CYS A 105 19.02 -4.50 -2.51
N SER A 106 19.53 -5.72 -2.63
CA SER A 106 18.78 -6.86 -3.17
C SER A 106 17.58 -7.21 -2.30
N ALA A 107 17.76 -7.29 -0.97
CA ALA A 107 16.69 -7.57 -0.03
C ALA A 107 15.58 -6.51 -0.09
N VAL A 108 15.95 -5.22 -0.10
CA VAL A 108 14.99 -4.11 -0.27
C VAL A 108 14.21 -4.25 -1.57
N THR A 109 14.89 -4.53 -2.67
CA THR A 109 14.28 -4.66 -4.00
C THR A 109 13.26 -5.79 -4.03
N VAL A 110 13.61 -6.95 -3.47
CA VAL A 110 12.70 -8.11 -3.36
C VAL A 110 11.47 -7.76 -2.52
N LEU A 111 11.63 -7.07 -1.39
CA LEU A 111 10.51 -6.68 -0.54
C LEU A 111 9.56 -5.68 -1.23
N ILE A 112 10.10 -4.71 -1.98
CA ILE A 112 9.29 -3.76 -2.77
C ILE A 112 8.48 -4.52 -3.84
N ILE A 113 9.10 -5.47 -4.54
CA ILE A 113 8.41 -6.31 -5.53
C ILE A 113 7.32 -7.16 -4.85
N ALA A 114 7.62 -7.76 -3.70
CA ALA A 114 6.64 -8.53 -2.93
C ALA A 114 5.45 -7.65 -2.51
N GLY A 115 5.69 -6.41 -2.07
CA GLY A 115 4.64 -5.45 -1.76
C GLY A 115 3.76 -5.11 -2.97
N ALA A 116 4.37 -4.96 -4.15
CA ALA A 116 3.63 -4.76 -5.40
C ALA A 116 2.73 -5.97 -5.75
N VAL A 117 3.20 -7.19 -5.49
CA VAL A 117 2.42 -8.42 -5.68
C VAL A 117 1.26 -8.50 -4.68
N LEU A 118 1.49 -8.20 -3.40
CA LEU A 118 0.44 -8.17 -2.37
C LEU A 118 -0.68 -7.19 -2.70
N ASN A 119 -0.33 -6.03 -3.27
CA ASN A 119 -1.31 -5.06 -3.75
C ASN A 119 -2.22 -5.60 -4.87
N LYS A 120 -1.76 -6.59 -5.66
CA LYS A 120 -2.64 -7.27 -6.64
C LYS A 120 -3.70 -8.14 -5.97
N PHE A 121 -3.40 -8.71 -4.81
CA PHE A 121 -4.32 -9.54 -4.02
C PHE A 121 -5.25 -8.73 -3.09
N LYS A 122 -5.38 -7.41 -3.30
CA LYS A 122 -6.18 -6.50 -2.47
C LYS A 122 -5.73 -6.43 -0.99
N LEU A 123 -4.51 -6.86 -0.70
CA LEU A 123 -3.90 -6.74 0.62
C LEU A 123 -3.22 -5.37 0.76
N TYR A 124 -4.00 -4.29 0.63
CA TYR A 124 -3.48 -2.92 0.45
C TYR A 124 -2.57 -2.43 1.57
N ILE A 125 -2.91 -2.77 2.83
CA ILE A 125 -2.12 -2.37 3.99
C ILE A 125 -0.79 -3.13 4.01
N ALA A 126 -0.84 -4.46 3.89
CA ALA A 126 0.36 -5.30 3.92
C ALA A 126 1.28 -5.00 2.72
N GLY A 127 0.71 -4.88 1.52
CA GLY A 127 1.43 -4.48 0.32
C GLY A 127 2.01 -3.08 0.43
N GLY A 128 1.28 -2.15 1.04
CA GLY A 128 1.76 -0.79 1.28
C GLY A 128 2.96 -0.75 2.22
N VAL A 129 2.88 -1.44 3.36
CA VAL A 129 4.00 -1.54 4.33
C VAL A 129 5.22 -2.20 3.68
N ALA A 130 5.02 -3.27 2.92
CA ALA A 130 6.08 -3.98 2.22
C ALA A 130 6.76 -3.14 1.11
N CYS A 131 6.08 -2.14 0.54
CA CYS A 131 6.71 -1.18 -0.37
C CYS A 131 7.40 -0.02 0.35
N ILE A 132 6.75 0.55 1.37
CA ILE A 132 7.20 1.81 2.02
C ILE A 132 8.37 1.56 2.97
N ALA A 133 8.26 0.56 3.86
CA ALA A 133 9.26 0.36 4.91
C ALA A 133 10.67 0.06 4.35
N PRO A 134 10.84 -0.84 3.35
CA PRO A 134 12.16 -1.09 2.75
C PRO A 134 12.71 0.13 2.00
N ALA A 135 11.85 0.91 1.33
CA ALA A 135 12.27 2.11 0.63
C ALA A 135 12.75 3.21 1.60
N VAL A 136 12.06 3.39 2.74
CA VAL A 136 12.52 4.27 3.83
C VAL A 136 13.86 3.81 4.39
N TYR A 137 13.98 2.51 4.69
CA TYR A 137 15.24 1.93 5.17
C TYR A 137 16.39 2.19 4.19
N ALA A 138 16.18 1.98 2.89
CA ALA A 138 17.19 2.21 1.87
C ALA A 138 17.71 3.65 1.87
N ILE A 139 16.82 4.65 1.97
CA ILE A 139 17.21 6.06 2.02
C ILE A 139 18.17 6.33 3.19
N PHE A 140 17.89 5.80 4.37
CA PHE A 140 18.73 6.04 5.55
C PHE A 140 20.01 5.20 5.55
N TYR A 141 19.92 3.93 5.16
CA TYR A 141 21.05 3.01 5.16
C TYR A 141 22.11 3.44 4.15
N PHE A 142 21.73 3.71 2.90
CA PHE A 142 22.68 4.06 1.85
C PHE A 142 23.17 5.51 1.93
N LYS A 143 22.47 6.40 2.64
CA LYS A 143 22.94 7.78 2.90
C LYS A 143 24.34 7.80 3.51
N ASN A 144 24.59 6.91 4.47
CA ASN A 144 25.85 6.89 5.22
C ASN A 144 26.98 6.17 4.46
N ILE A 145 26.66 5.52 3.34
CA ILE A 145 27.56 4.64 2.61
C ILE A 145 28.04 5.31 1.31
N LEU A 146 27.16 6.07 0.65
CA LEU A 146 27.44 6.78 -0.60
C LEU A 146 28.08 8.17 -0.37
N THR A 147 28.69 8.40 0.78
CA THR A 147 29.40 9.65 1.08
C THR A 147 30.82 9.56 0.50
N ASP A 148 31.19 10.52 -0.36
CA ASP A 148 32.46 10.51 -1.08
C ASP A 148 33.70 10.40 -0.16
N SER A 149 34.78 9.84 -0.71
CA SER A 149 36.10 9.65 -0.09
C SER A 149 36.80 10.93 0.40
N ASN A 150 36.23 12.11 0.15
CA ASN A 150 36.75 13.41 0.58
C ASN A 150 36.12 13.94 1.88
N GLY A 151 35.28 13.17 2.58
CA GLY A 151 34.78 13.54 3.92
C GLY A 151 33.89 14.78 3.98
N MET A 152 33.60 15.42 2.85
CA MET A 152 32.53 16.40 2.76
C MET A 152 31.20 15.64 2.71
N VAL A 153 30.21 16.14 3.44
CA VAL A 153 28.82 15.64 3.45
C VAL A 153 28.18 15.92 2.09
N GLY A 154 28.68 15.24 1.06
CA GLY A 154 28.16 15.24 -0.29
C GLY A 154 27.00 14.28 -0.35
N ILE A 155 25.86 14.68 0.23
CA ILE A 155 24.59 14.16 -0.26
C ILE A 155 24.60 14.52 -1.74
N ASN A 156 24.80 13.54 -2.62
CA ASN A 156 24.44 13.70 -4.01
C ASN A 156 22.94 14.02 -3.98
N ALA A 157 22.56 15.30 -4.07
CA ALA A 157 21.16 15.72 -4.03
C ALA A 157 20.33 14.89 -5.02
N LYS A 158 20.97 14.51 -6.14
CA LYS A 158 20.50 13.52 -7.11
C LYS A 158 20.05 12.20 -6.48
N TYR A 159 20.87 11.54 -5.64
CA TYR A 159 20.52 10.29 -4.96
C TYR A 159 19.26 10.46 -4.11
N TYR A 160 19.23 11.50 -3.27
CA TYR A 160 18.10 11.76 -2.38
C TYR A 160 16.82 12.02 -3.17
N TRP A 161 16.88 12.84 -4.22
CA TRP A 161 15.71 13.09 -5.08
C TRP A 161 15.28 11.86 -5.88
N CYS A 162 16.22 11.01 -6.32
CA CYS A 162 15.93 9.75 -6.99
C CYS A 162 15.25 8.71 -6.09
N HIS A 163 15.32 8.83 -4.76
CA HIS A 163 14.69 7.86 -3.84
C HIS A 163 13.50 8.46 -3.09
N LEU A 164 13.59 9.74 -2.68
CA LEU A 164 12.53 10.44 -1.95
C LEU A 164 11.32 10.72 -2.84
N LEU A 165 11.53 11.20 -4.08
CA LEU A 165 10.40 11.56 -4.96
C LEU A 165 9.54 10.33 -5.31
N PRO A 166 10.11 9.19 -5.74
CA PRO A 166 9.33 7.97 -5.96
C PRO A 166 8.65 7.49 -4.67
N LEU A 167 9.33 7.55 -3.52
CA LEU A 167 8.74 7.17 -2.24
C LEU A 167 7.52 8.03 -1.90
N ALA A 168 7.59 9.34 -2.08
CA ALA A 168 6.47 10.25 -1.84
C ALA A 168 5.28 9.91 -2.75
N ILE A 169 5.53 9.61 -4.03
CA ILE A 169 4.49 9.17 -4.98
C ILE A 169 3.89 7.83 -4.54
N ILE A 170 4.71 6.86 -4.13
CA ILE A 170 4.27 5.54 -3.63
C ILE A 170 3.34 5.72 -2.41
N ILE A 171 3.78 6.50 -1.42
CA ILE A 171 3.00 6.79 -0.20
C ILE A 171 1.67 7.43 -0.56
N LEU A 172 1.67 8.48 -1.39
CA LEU A 172 0.46 9.19 -1.79
C LEU A 172 -0.52 8.27 -2.53
N CYS A 173 -0.02 7.46 -3.48
CA CYS A 173 -0.87 6.53 -4.23
C CYS A 173 -1.47 5.46 -3.32
N ILE A 174 -0.67 4.84 -2.45
CA ILE A 174 -1.15 3.81 -1.50
C ILE A 174 -2.18 4.39 -0.55
N LEU A 175 -1.95 5.59 0.01
CA LEU A 175 -2.90 6.26 0.89
C LEU A 175 -4.24 6.49 0.18
N CYS A 176 -4.21 7.13 -1.00
CA CYS A 176 -5.42 7.40 -1.77
C CYS A 176 -6.16 6.12 -2.13
N MET A 177 -5.47 5.11 -2.65
CA MET A 177 -6.09 3.83 -3.02
C MET A 177 -6.67 3.10 -1.81
N THR A 178 -5.98 3.11 -0.68
CA THR A 178 -6.46 2.47 0.56
C THR A 178 -7.73 3.16 1.06
N VAL A 179 -7.77 4.50 1.05
CA VAL A 179 -8.97 5.27 1.41
C VAL A 179 -10.15 4.92 0.50
N ILE A 180 -9.92 4.82 -0.81
CA ILE A 180 -10.95 4.46 -1.79
C ILE A 180 -11.46 3.04 -1.52
N ALA A 181 -10.54 2.07 -1.38
CA ALA A 181 -10.88 0.66 -1.17
C ALA A 181 -11.63 0.44 0.16
N VAL A 182 -11.14 1.02 1.26
CA VAL A 182 -11.79 0.91 2.59
C VAL A 182 -13.16 1.59 2.58
N ARG A 183 -13.28 2.76 1.96
CA ARG A 183 -14.58 3.45 1.85
C ARG A 183 -15.58 2.65 1.01
N ALA A 184 -15.14 2.08 -0.11
CA ALA A 184 -15.98 1.24 -0.97
C ALA A 184 -16.47 -0.01 -0.20
N ASP A 185 -15.56 -0.70 0.49
CA ASP A 185 -15.89 -1.89 1.29
C ASP A 185 -16.84 -1.57 2.46
N PHE A 186 -16.59 -0.46 3.18
CA PHE A 186 -17.47 -0.02 4.28
C PHE A 186 -18.88 0.30 3.77
N LYS A 187 -18.99 1.00 2.64
CA LYS A 187 -20.28 1.34 2.04
C LYS A 187 -21.01 0.10 1.55
N LEU A 188 -20.33 -0.79 0.83
CA LEU A 188 -20.89 -2.05 0.36
C LEU A 188 -21.43 -2.89 1.53
N LYS A 189 -20.64 -3.05 2.61
CA LYS A 189 -21.07 -3.76 3.82
C LYS A 189 -22.28 -3.12 4.47
N SER A 190 -22.33 -1.79 4.55
CA SER A 190 -23.48 -1.07 5.11
C SER A 190 -24.73 -1.22 4.26
N SER A 191 -24.63 -1.13 2.93
CA SER A 191 -25.77 -1.31 2.02
C SER A 191 -26.26 -2.76 2.04
N TYR A 192 -25.32 -3.72 2.03
CA TYR A 192 -25.62 -5.13 2.16
C TYR A 192 -26.39 -5.43 3.44
N LYS A 193 -25.88 -4.97 4.60
CA LYS A 193 -26.54 -5.17 5.90
C LYS A 193 -28.01 -4.70 5.87
N LYS A 194 -28.27 -3.51 5.32
CA LYS A 194 -29.64 -2.96 5.22
C LYS A 194 -30.53 -3.79 4.30
N VAL A 195 -30.03 -4.22 3.15
CA VAL A 195 -30.80 -5.08 2.24
C VAL A 195 -31.11 -6.42 2.90
N THR A 196 -30.13 -7.02 3.56
CA THR A 196 -30.30 -8.28 4.30
C THR A 196 -31.30 -8.14 5.45
N GLU A 197 -31.26 -7.05 6.22
CA GLU A 197 -32.23 -6.75 7.29
C GLU A 197 -33.66 -6.60 6.73
N ASN A 198 -33.81 -5.91 5.60
CA ASN A 198 -35.11 -5.76 4.96
C ASN A 198 -35.65 -7.09 4.41
N LEU A 199 -34.78 -7.91 3.81
CA LEU A 199 -35.15 -9.26 3.35
C LEU A 199 -35.54 -10.15 4.53
N PHE A 200 -34.82 -10.07 5.64
CA PHE A 200 -35.13 -10.82 6.85
C PHE A 200 -36.50 -10.44 7.40
N LYS A 201 -36.80 -9.14 7.45
CA LYS A 201 -38.12 -8.65 7.89
C LYS A 201 -39.25 -9.20 7.01
N LYS A 202 -39.11 -9.13 5.68
CA LYS A 202 -40.09 -9.71 4.74
C LYS A 202 -40.24 -11.22 4.91
N TYR A 203 -39.14 -11.92 5.13
CA TYR A 203 -39.15 -13.36 5.37
C TYR A 203 -39.92 -13.71 6.64
N CYS A 204 -39.69 -12.99 7.74
CA CYS A 204 -40.46 -13.13 8.98
C CYS A 204 -41.95 -12.82 8.79
N GLU A 205 -42.30 -11.79 8.02
CA GLU A 205 -43.70 -11.46 7.70
C GLU A 205 -44.39 -12.54 6.84
N SER A 206 -43.62 -13.33 6.09
CA SER A 206 -44.15 -14.43 5.25
C SER A 206 -44.34 -15.75 5.99
N LEU A 207 -43.86 -15.86 7.24
CA LEU A 207 -43.97 -17.09 8.03
C LEU A 207 -45.33 -17.18 8.75
N PRO A 208 -45.88 -18.40 8.91
CA PRO A 208 -47.06 -18.63 9.76
C PRO A 208 -46.81 -18.16 11.20
N GLU A 209 -47.83 -17.59 11.86
CA GLU A 209 -47.74 -17.09 13.24
C GLU A 209 -47.17 -18.18 14.18
N GLY A 210 -46.08 -17.83 14.90
CA GLY A 210 -45.46 -18.71 15.91
C GLY A 210 -44.23 -19.48 15.45
N ASN A 211 -43.85 -19.44 14.17
CA ASN A 211 -42.60 -20.04 13.70
C ASN A 211 -41.39 -19.13 13.96
N THR A 212 -40.36 -19.68 14.58
CA THR A 212 -39.05 -19.02 14.75
C THR A 212 -38.14 -19.34 13.58
N VAL A 213 -37.48 -18.32 13.01
CA VAL A 213 -36.51 -18.51 11.92
C VAL A 213 -35.29 -19.27 12.43
N ASN A 214 -34.97 -20.39 11.79
CA ASN A 214 -33.72 -21.09 12.01
C ASN A 214 -32.59 -20.47 11.14
N ASP A 215 -31.38 -20.33 11.69
CA ASP A 215 -30.24 -19.75 10.99
C ASP A 215 -29.90 -20.49 9.68
N SER A 216 -30.11 -21.80 9.64
CA SER A 216 -29.88 -22.63 8.44
C SER A 216 -30.88 -22.34 7.33
N GLU A 217 -32.16 -22.14 7.67
CA GLU A 217 -33.21 -21.81 6.69
C GLU A 217 -32.99 -20.41 6.11
N TRP A 218 -32.51 -19.50 6.95
CA TRP A 218 -32.13 -18.16 6.52
C TRP A 218 -30.92 -18.15 5.57
N GLU A 219 -29.87 -18.92 5.85
CA GLU A 219 -28.73 -19.04 4.92
C GLU A 219 -29.15 -19.66 3.57
N GLU A 220 -30.04 -20.65 3.58
CA GLU A 220 -30.56 -21.27 2.37
C GLU A 220 -31.41 -20.31 1.54
N TYR A 221 -32.28 -19.53 2.20
CA TYR A 221 -33.04 -18.46 1.57
C TYR A 221 -32.12 -17.44 0.88
N LEU A 222 -31.08 -16.95 1.58
CA LEU A 222 -30.15 -15.98 1.01
C LEU A 222 -29.34 -16.53 -0.16
N LYS A 223 -29.00 -17.83 -0.13
CA LYS A 223 -28.27 -18.50 -1.21
C LYS A 223 -29.10 -18.64 -2.48
N ASN A 224 -30.40 -18.89 -2.33
CA ASN A 224 -31.33 -19.09 -3.45
C ASN A 224 -32.09 -17.80 -3.85
N TYR A 225 -31.80 -16.67 -3.19
CA TYR A 225 -32.47 -15.40 -3.45
C TYR A 225 -32.19 -14.87 -4.86
N VAL A 226 -33.25 -14.63 -5.63
CA VAL A 226 -33.19 -14.00 -6.96
C VAL A 226 -33.83 -12.61 -6.87
N PRO A 227 -33.10 -11.53 -7.18
CA PRO A 227 -33.64 -10.17 -7.07
C PRO A 227 -34.69 -9.87 -8.14
N GLU A 228 -35.92 -9.59 -7.72
CA GLU A 228 -36.98 -9.13 -8.62
C GLU A 228 -36.77 -7.68 -9.07
N LYS A 229 -36.96 -7.39 -10.36
CA LYS A 229 -36.68 -6.07 -10.98
C LYS A 229 -37.53 -4.91 -10.42
N ASN A 230 -38.71 -5.19 -9.87
CA ASN A 230 -39.75 -4.18 -9.60
C ASN A 230 -40.21 -4.04 -8.14
N GLU A 231 -39.61 -4.77 -7.19
CA GLU A 231 -40.00 -4.63 -5.78
C GLU A 231 -39.77 -3.20 -5.26
N PRO A 232 -40.75 -2.60 -4.55
CA PRO A 232 -40.65 -1.25 -4.01
C PRO A 232 -39.49 -1.14 -3.02
N ILE A 233 -38.68 -0.11 -3.21
CA ILE A 233 -37.56 0.24 -2.34
C ILE A 233 -38.13 1.10 -1.23
N GLU A 234 -38.22 0.59 -0.01
CA GLU A 234 -38.41 1.47 1.15
C GLU A 234 -37.27 2.48 1.16
N LYS A 235 -37.65 3.77 1.06
CA LYS A 235 -36.73 4.88 0.83
C LYS A 235 -35.57 4.78 1.82
N VAL A 236 -34.35 4.92 1.30
CA VAL A 236 -33.14 5.19 2.08
C VAL A 236 -33.39 6.50 2.83
N GLU A 237 -34.03 6.41 4.00
CA GLU A 237 -34.35 7.60 4.76
C GLU A 237 -33.05 8.30 5.13
N LYS A 238 -33.02 9.58 4.75
CA LYS A 238 -32.01 10.59 5.06
C LYS A 238 -31.82 10.75 6.57
N LYS A 239 -31.33 9.73 7.31
CA LYS A 239 -30.98 9.90 8.74
C LYS A 239 -29.60 10.50 8.97
N THR A 240 -28.76 10.66 7.95
CA THR A 240 -27.45 11.34 8.08
C THR A 240 -27.47 12.85 7.78
N ALA A 241 -28.55 13.40 7.21
CA ALA A 241 -28.66 14.84 6.93
C ALA A 241 -29.46 15.64 7.98
N LYS A 242 -30.28 14.98 8.81
CA LYS A 242 -31.10 15.63 9.84
C LYS A 242 -30.47 15.61 11.24
N ALA A 243 -29.54 14.70 11.53
CA ALA A 243 -28.85 14.62 12.81
C ALA A 243 -27.87 15.80 13.08
N LYS A 244 -27.40 16.50 12.03
CA LYS A 244 -26.57 17.72 12.18
C LYS A 244 -27.34 19.05 12.16
N ARG A 245 -28.64 19.04 11.83
CA ARG A 245 -29.47 20.27 11.83
C ARG A 245 -30.37 20.41 13.07
N VAL A 246 -30.53 19.36 13.87
CA VAL A 246 -31.34 19.39 15.11
C VAL A 246 -30.49 19.60 16.38
N SER A 247 -29.17 19.37 16.33
CA SER A 247 -28.26 19.67 17.47
C SER A 247 -27.76 21.13 17.53
N GLY A 248 -28.25 22.03 16.66
CA GLY A 248 -27.83 23.44 16.59
C GLY A 248 -28.93 24.46 16.85
N LYS A 249 -30.12 24.03 17.27
CA LYS A 249 -31.27 24.91 17.56
C LYS A 249 -32.02 24.44 18.81
N LYS A 250 -31.37 24.49 19.97
CA LYS A 250 -32.03 24.56 21.28
C LYS A 250 -31.06 25.15 22.30
N GLU A 251 -30.80 26.44 22.15
CA GLU A 251 -30.32 27.27 23.25
C GLU A 251 -30.88 28.69 23.03
N VAL A 252 -32.18 28.85 23.32
CA VAL A 252 -32.80 30.17 23.49
C VAL A 252 -33.77 30.07 24.67
N ALA A 253 -33.65 31.07 25.54
CA ALA A 253 -34.60 31.55 26.54
C ALA A 253 -34.77 30.71 27.82
N LYS A 254 -34.03 31.12 28.85
CA LYS A 254 -34.44 31.00 30.25
C LYS A 254 -35.35 32.20 30.56
N PRO A 255 -36.62 32.02 30.97
CA PRO A 255 -37.45 33.14 31.38
C PRO A 255 -37.13 33.54 32.83
N GLU A 256 -37.11 34.85 33.07
CA GLU A 256 -37.20 35.46 34.39
C GLU A 256 -38.50 35.03 35.10
N ASN A 257 -38.39 34.73 36.39
CA ASN A 257 -39.31 35.26 37.43
C ASN A 257 -38.91 34.75 38.82
N LYS A 258 -38.31 35.63 39.63
CA LYS A 258 -38.83 36.15 40.90
C LYS A 258 -37.87 37.19 41.48
#